data_AF-A0A6B3IFP9-F1
#
_entry.id   AF-A0A6B3IFP9-F1
#
_cell.length_a   1.000
_cell.length_b   1.000
_cell.length_c   1.000
_cell.angle_alpha   90.00
_cell.angle_beta   90.00
_cell.angle_gamma   90.00
#
_symmetry.space_group_name_H-M   'P 1'
#
loop_
_entity.id
_entity.type
_entity.pdbx_description
1 polymer ?
#
loop_
_entity_poly.entity_id
_entity_poly.type
_entity_poly.pdbx_seq_one_letter_code
_entity_poly.pdbx_strand_id
1 'polypeptide(L)'
;ETGFAPQGIGADLIATIEGFSRRDVDEYAALSQERAAAAWKDGRFARSVVPVKDRNGLVVLDHDEHLRPGTTADSLAGLKPSFAAIGDMGGFDAVALQKYHWVEKIDHVHHAG
;
A
#
# COMPACT_ATOMS: atom_id res chain seq x y z
N GLU A 1 -30.33 0.22 -0.62
CA GLU A 1 -29.28 1.24 -0.52
C GLU A 1 -27.95 0.61 -0.86
N THR A 2 -27.07 1.32 -1.57
CA THR A 2 -25.70 0.86 -1.83
C THR A 2 -24.80 1.35 -0.69
N GLY A 3 -24.31 0.43 0.14
CA GLY A 3 -23.34 0.75 1.19
C GLY A 3 -22.04 1.30 0.59
N PHE A 4 -21.42 2.25 1.28
CA PHE A 4 -20.11 2.81 0.94
C PHE A 4 -19.07 2.35 1.95
N ALA A 5 -17.91 1.89 1.48
CA ALA A 5 -16.76 1.59 2.31
C ALA A 5 -15.48 2.10 1.62
N PRO A 6 -14.50 2.65 2.36
CA PRO A 6 -13.21 3.05 1.81
C PRO A 6 -12.44 1.87 1.22
N GLN A 7 -11.66 2.13 0.17
CA GLN A 7 -10.87 1.10 -0.52
C GLN A 7 -9.91 0.33 0.39
N GLY A 8 -9.34 0.99 1.42
CA GLY A 8 -8.45 0.35 2.39
C GLY A 8 -9.14 -0.74 3.21
N ILE A 9 -10.40 -0.52 3.59
CA ILE A 9 -11.22 -1.53 4.27
C ILE A 9 -11.50 -2.70 3.33
N GLY A 10 -11.75 -2.42 2.05
CA GLY A 10 -11.89 -3.47 1.03
C GLY A 10 -10.62 -4.32 0.89
N ALA A 11 -9.44 -3.70 0.92
CA ALA A 11 -8.17 -4.41 0.86
C ALA A 11 -7.93 -5.29 2.10
N ASP A 12 -8.15 -4.75 3.30
CA ASP A 12 -8.05 -5.52 4.55
C ASP A 12 -9.07 -6.68 4.60
N LEU A 13 -10.27 -6.47 4.05
CA LEU A 13 -11.28 -7.52 3.95
C LEU A 13 -10.86 -8.64 2.99
N ILE A 14 -10.25 -8.31 1.85
CA ILE A 14 -9.68 -9.32 0.93
C ILE A 14 -8.62 -10.14 1.67
N ALA A 15 -7.70 -9.48 2.37
CA ALA A 15 -6.67 -10.17 3.15
C ALA A 15 -7.28 -11.09 4.22
N THR A 16 -8.33 -10.62 4.91
CA THR A 16 -9.05 -11.39 5.92
C THR A 16 -9.71 -12.65 5.34
N ILE A 17 -10.39 -12.53 4.20
CA ILE A 17 -11.13 -13.64 3.58
C ILE A 17 -10.16 -14.68 2.99
N GLU A 18 -9.10 -14.22 2.33
CA GLU A 18 -8.13 -15.09 1.65
C GLU A 18 -7.03 -15.61 2.60
N GLY A 19 -6.99 -15.12 3.85
CA GLY A 19 -6.01 -15.54 4.85
C GLY A 19 -4.60 -14.99 4.63
N PHE A 20 -4.47 -13.81 3.98
CA PHE A 20 -3.19 -13.13 3.86
C PHE A 20 -2.84 -12.43 5.17
N SER A 21 -1.73 -12.85 5.77
CA SER A 21 -1.22 -12.25 6.99
C SER A 21 -0.55 -10.91 6.73
N ARG A 22 -0.31 -10.15 7.80
CA ARG A 22 0.56 -8.96 7.76
C ARG A 22 1.92 -9.25 7.13
N ARG A 23 2.53 -10.41 7.44
CA ARG A 23 3.83 -10.77 6.90
C ARG A 23 3.77 -10.93 5.38
N ASP A 24 2.71 -11.54 4.84
CA ASP A 24 2.56 -11.79 3.41
C ASP A 24 2.47 -10.48 2.60
N VAL A 25 1.67 -9.53 3.09
CA VAL A 25 1.53 -8.22 2.42
C VAL A 25 2.82 -7.39 2.54
N ASP A 26 3.54 -7.49 3.66
CA ASP A 26 4.83 -6.82 3.87
C ASP A 26 5.93 -7.43 2.97
N GLU A 27 5.93 -8.73 2.71
CA GLU A 27 6.86 -9.36 1.74
C GLU A 27 6.65 -8.85 0.34
N TYR A 28 5.39 -8.73 -0.06
CA TYR A 28 5.07 -8.21 -1.38
C TYR A 28 5.49 -6.75 -1.52
N ALA A 29 5.27 -5.93 -0.48
CA ALA A 29 5.72 -4.55 -0.45
C ALA A 29 7.26 -4.43 -0.54
N ALA A 30 8.00 -5.22 0.24
CA ALA A 30 9.46 -5.25 0.21
C ALA A 30 10.00 -5.69 -1.17
N LEU A 31 9.42 -6.74 -1.75
CA LEU A 31 9.77 -7.24 -3.08
C LEU A 31 9.51 -6.18 -4.17
N SER A 32 8.44 -5.40 -4.04
CA SER A 32 8.14 -4.28 -4.94
C SER A 32 9.24 -3.22 -4.90
N GLN A 33 9.68 -2.82 -3.69
CA GLN A 33 10.77 -1.86 -3.49
C GLN A 33 12.09 -2.36 -4.08
N GLU A 34 12.43 -3.62 -3.88
CA GLU A 34 13.64 -4.25 -4.46
C GLU A 34 13.60 -4.21 -6.00
N ARG A 35 12.49 -4.63 -6.60
CA ARG A 35 12.33 -4.68 -8.06
C ARG A 35 12.41 -3.29 -8.69
N ALA A 36 11.76 -2.30 -8.08
CA ALA A 36 11.80 -0.93 -8.57
C ALA A 36 13.22 -0.33 -8.44
N ALA A 37 13.93 -0.58 -7.33
CA ALA A 37 15.32 -0.16 -7.16
C ALA A 37 16.25 -0.80 -8.20
N ALA A 38 16.08 -2.10 -8.48
CA ALA A 38 16.84 -2.78 -9.51
C ALA A 38 16.55 -2.21 -10.91
N ALA A 39 15.29 -1.93 -11.24
CA ALA A 39 14.92 -1.36 -12.53
C ALA A 39 15.52 0.04 -12.77
N TRP A 40 15.55 0.88 -11.72
CA TRP A 40 16.23 2.17 -11.75
C TRP A 40 17.75 2.03 -11.92
N LYS A 41 18.39 1.15 -11.13
CA LYS A 41 19.83 0.87 -11.22
C LYS A 41 20.25 0.34 -12.59
N ASP A 42 19.42 -0.50 -13.20
CA ASP A 42 19.63 -1.07 -14.52
C ASP A 42 19.33 -0.07 -15.67
N GLY A 43 18.86 1.14 -15.35
CA GLY A 43 18.53 2.17 -16.33
C GLY A 43 17.30 1.83 -17.20
N ARG A 44 16.42 0.91 -16.75
CA ARG A 44 15.26 0.46 -17.54
C ARG A 44 14.28 1.60 -17.85
N PHE A 45 14.23 2.61 -17.00
CA PHE A 45 13.35 3.78 -17.14
C PHE A 45 14.00 4.96 -17.88
N ALA A 46 15.29 4.88 -18.24
CA ALA A 46 16.05 6.01 -18.79
C ALA A 46 15.48 6.58 -20.10
N ARG A 47 14.68 5.80 -20.85
CA ARG A 47 14.04 6.24 -22.10
C ARG A 47 12.59 6.68 -21.96
N SER A 48 12.01 6.57 -20.77
CA SER A 48 10.56 6.71 -20.59
C SER A 48 10.19 7.68 -19.46
N VAL A 49 11.03 7.82 -18.44
CA VAL A 49 10.84 8.87 -17.43
C VAL A 49 11.46 10.15 -17.95
N VAL A 50 10.63 11.17 -18.15
CA VAL A 50 11.05 12.50 -18.60
C VAL A 50 11.19 13.39 -17.37
N PRO A 51 12.37 13.97 -17.09
CA PRO A 51 12.56 14.85 -15.94
C PRO A 51 11.61 16.04 -15.96
N VAL A 52 11.01 16.31 -14.81
CA VAL A 52 10.23 17.53 -14.58
C VAL A 52 11.20 18.70 -14.47
N LYS A 53 10.95 19.75 -15.26
CA LYS A 53 11.76 20.97 -15.27
C LYS A 53 10.90 22.18 -14.96
N ASP A 54 11.51 23.19 -14.34
CA ASP A 54 10.87 24.49 -14.14
C ASP A 54 10.83 25.31 -15.45
N ARG A 55 10.27 26.52 -15.38
CA ARG A 55 10.16 27.43 -16.53
C ARG A 55 11.52 27.92 -17.06
N ASN A 56 12.58 27.82 -16.25
CA ASN A 56 13.94 28.20 -16.60
C ASN A 56 14.75 27.01 -17.15
N GLY A 57 14.16 25.81 -17.19
CA GLY A 57 14.79 24.59 -17.67
C GLY A 57 15.62 23.85 -16.61
N LEU A 58 15.56 24.25 -15.34
CA LEU A 58 16.22 23.57 -14.22
C LEU A 58 15.45 22.30 -13.86
N VAL A 59 16.17 21.21 -13.58
CA VAL A 59 15.57 19.94 -13.17
C VAL A 59 15.00 20.08 -11.76
N VAL A 60 13.71 19.75 -11.62
CA VAL A 60 12.99 19.72 -10.34
C VAL A 60 12.95 18.28 -9.78
N LEU A 61 12.68 17.29 -10.63
CA LEU A 61 12.67 15.87 -10.26
C LEU A 61 12.94 15.02 -11.52
N ASP A 62 13.83 14.04 -11.40
CA ASP A 62 14.24 13.14 -12.51
C ASP A 62 14.13 11.65 -12.17
N HIS A 63 13.66 11.30 -10.98
CA HIS A 63 13.52 9.93 -10.50
C HIS A 63 12.30 9.77 -9.59
N ASP A 64 11.91 8.53 -9.31
CA ASP A 64 10.83 8.23 -8.36
C ASP A 64 11.31 8.43 -6.90
N GLU A 65 10.92 9.53 -6.27
CA GLU A 65 11.38 9.90 -4.92
C GLU A 65 10.82 9.03 -3.79
N HIS A 66 9.74 8.28 -4.05
CA HIS A 66 9.07 7.44 -3.04
C HIS A 66 9.69 6.06 -2.89
N LEU A 67 10.70 5.76 -3.71
CA LEU A 67 11.47 4.53 -3.61
C LEU A 67 12.24 4.50 -2.29
N ARG A 68 12.13 3.41 -1.53
CA ARG A 68 12.87 3.18 -0.28
C ARG A 68 13.74 1.93 -0.42
N PRO A 69 14.90 2.03 -1.08
CA PRO A 69 15.83 0.90 -1.20
C PRO A 69 16.20 0.33 0.17
N GLY A 70 16.28 -1.00 0.25
CA GLY A 70 16.57 -1.69 1.51
C GLY A 70 15.36 -1.87 2.44
N THR A 71 14.15 -1.52 1.99
CA THR A 71 12.91 -1.93 2.67
C THR A 71 12.88 -3.44 2.83
N THR A 72 12.69 -3.90 4.06
CA THR A 72 12.50 -5.31 4.40
C THR A 72 11.17 -5.47 5.09
N ALA A 73 10.55 -6.65 4.99
CA ALA A 73 9.30 -6.88 5.69
C ALA A 73 9.44 -6.75 7.22
N ASP A 74 10.60 -7.07 7.80
CA ASP A 74 10.87 -6.81 9.22
C ASP A 74 10.84 -5.31 9.55
N SER A 75 11.38 -4.47 8.66
CA SER A 75 11.30 -3.00 8.83
C SER A 75 9.87 -2.48 8.67
N LEU A 76 9.05 -3.14 7.85
CA LEU A 76 7.64 -2.78 7.62
C LEU A 76 6.73 -3.22 8.76
N ALA A 77 7.02 -4.34 9.43
CA ALA A 77 6.20 -4.91 10.49
C ALA A 77 5.93 -3.93 11.66
N GLY A 78 6.84 -2.98 11.90
CA GLY A 78 6.70 -1.94 12.92
C GLY A 78 5.68 -0.83 12.58
N LEU A 79 5.18 -0.77 11.35
CA LEU A 79 4.24 0.27 10.92
C LEU A 79 2.82 -0.03 11.38
N LYS A 80 2.12 1.03 11.78
CA LYS A 80 0.73 0.95 12.23
C LYS A 80 -0.20 0.72 11.03
N PRO A 81 -1.24 -0.12 11.16
CA PRO A 81 -2.28 -0.25 10.14
C PRO A 81 -2.94 1.10 9.84
N SER A 82 -3.07 1.43 8.56
CA SER A 82 -3.54 2.77 8.16
C SER A 82 -5.05 2.93 8.28
N PHE A 83 -5.82 1.84 8.21
CA PHE A 83 -7.28 1.90 8.09
C PHE A 83 -8.03 1.46 9.34
N ALA A 84 -7.36 0.89 10.35
CA ALA A 84 -8.01 0.40 11.57
C ALA A 84 -8.83 1.48 12.29
N ALA A 85 -8.31 2.71 12.42
CA ALA A 85 -9.03 3.80 13.07
C ALA A 85 -10.27 4.24 12.28
N ILE A 86 -10.20 4.21 10.95
CA ILE A 86 -11.33 4.55 10.08
C ILE A 86 -12.37 3.42 10.07
N GLY A 87 -11.93 2.16 10.11
CA GLY A 87 -12.78 0.98 10.23
C GLY A 87 -13.63 1.01 11.50
N ASP A 88 -12.97 1.23 12.64
CA ASP A 88 -13.59 1.27 13.97
C ASP A 88 -14.37 2.58 14.20
N MET A 89 -13.69 3.73 14.27
CA MET A 89 -14.34 5.00 14.61
C MET A 89 -15.26 5.53 13.51
N GLY A 90 -14.98 5.19 12.25
CA GLY A 90 -15.82 5.57 11.11
C GLY A 90 -16.97 4.59 10.85
N GLY A 91 -17.00 3.43 11.53
CA GLY A 91 -18.05 2.41 11.38
C GLY A 91 -18.01 1.65 10.06
N PHE A 92 -16.96 1.81 9.24
CA PHE A 92 -16.90 1.20 7.92
C PHE A 92 -16.67 -0.31 7.96
N ASP A 93 -16.08 -0.84 9.03
CA ASP A 93 -15.99 -2.28 9.23
C ASP A 93 -17.40 -2.86 9.37
N ALA A 94 -18.25 -2.24 10.18
CA ALA A 94 -19.63 -2.70 10.36
C ALA A 94 -20.41 -2.68 9.03
N VAL A 95 -20.23 -1.64 8.20
CA VAL A 95 -20.86 -1.57 6.87
C VAL A 95 -20.39 -2.73 5.98
N ALA A 96 -19.10 -3.05 5.99
CA ALA A 96 -18.57 -4.16 5.23
C ALA A 96 -19.10 -5.51 5.76
N LEU A 97 -19.07 -5.72 7.08
CA LEU A 97 -19.49 -6.96 7.73
C LEU A 97 -21.00 -7.21 7.64
N GLN A 98 -21.83 -6.18 7.46
CA GLN A 98 -23.26 -6.39 7.14
C GLN A 98 -23.47 -7.17 5.83
N LYS A 99 -22.60 -6.92 4.83
CA LYS A 99 -22.63 -7.64 3.55
C LYS A 99 -21.88 -8.96 3.63
N TYR A 100 -20.70 -8.96 4.23
CA TYR A 100 -19.85 -10.14 4.40
C TYR A 100 -20.06 -10.75 5.79
N HIS A 101 -21.31 -11.07 6.10
CA HIS A 101 -21.79 -11.45 7.43
C HIS A 101 -21.21 -12.76 7.99
N TRP A 102 -20.49 -13.54 7.18
CA TRP A 102 -19.77 -14.74 7.62
C TRP A 102 -18.35 -14.43 8.13
N VAL A 103 -17.87 -13.20 7.95
CA VAL A 103 -16.60 -12.74 8.49
C VAL A 103 -16.87 -12.13 9.87
N GLU A 104 -16.18 -12.61 10.90
CA GLU A 104 -16.39 -12.11 12.28
C GLU A 104 -15.72 -10.76 12.50
N LYS A 105 -14.52 -10.57 11.98
CA LYS A 105 -13.70 -9.37 12.14
C LYS A 105 -12.77 -9.19 10.95
N ILE A 106 -12.54 -7.94 10.56
CA ILE A 106 -11.53 -7.57 9.56
C ILE A 106 -10.16 -7.48 10.24
N ASP A 107 -9.16 -8.16 9.67
CA ASP A 107 -7.76 -8.01 10.06
C ASP A 107 -7.12 -6.87 9.27
N HIS A 108 -6.73 -5.80 9.96
CA HIS A 108 -6.14 -4.62 9.34
C HIS A 108 -4.64 -4.79 9.16
N VAL A 109 -4.27 -5.28 7.98
CA VAL A 109 -2.88 -5.59 7.65
C VAL A 109 -2.22 -4.49 6.80
N HIS A 110 -3.00 -3.67 6.10
CA HIS A 110 -2.45 -2.66 5.20
C HIS A 110 -1.93 -1.40 5.93
N HIS A 111 -0.77 -0.92 5.50
CA HIS A 111 -0.17 0.32 5.96
C HIS A 111 0.53 1.07 4.82
N ALA A 112 0.96 2.30 5.08
CA ALA A 112 1.62 3.19 4.11
C ALA A 112 3.12 2.88 3.85
N GLY A 113 3.52 1.63 4.05
CA GLY A 113 4.91 1.18 3.91
C GLY A 113 5.10 0.44 2.61
#